data_AF-W6ULJ8-F1
#
_entry.id   AF-W6ULJ8-F1
#
_cell.length_a   1.000
_cell.length_b   1.000
_cell.length_c   1.000
_cell.angle_alpha   90.00
_cell.angle_beta   90.00
_cell.angle_gamma   90.00
#
_symmetry.space_group_name_H-M   'P 1'
#
loop_
_entity.id
_entity.type
_entity.pdbx_description
1 polymer ?
#
loop_
_entity_poly.entity_id
_entity_poly.type
_entity_poly.pdbx_seq_one_letter_code
_entity_poly.pdbx_strand_id
1 'polypeptide(L)'
;METSNWSAFVKYELLTIIRAHQLLSDGYRFVNPRILSIFSAPKYMNRFENNGAVVAMSKTNRDRFLGVITSVEPANINYVIPFME
;
A
#
# COMPACT_ATOMS: atom_id res chain seq x y z
N MET A 1 -18.16 6.94 21.10
CA MET A 1 -17.15 6.64 20.07
C MET A 1 -17.08 7.84 19.15
N GLU A 2 -16.26 8.83 19.52
CA GLU A 2 -16.15 10.10 18.81
C GLU A 2 -15.50 9.90 17.44
N THR A 3 -16.17 10.40 16.41
CA THR A 3 -15.71 10.45 15.02
C THR A 3 -14.67 11.56 14.86
N SER A 4 -13.52 11.38 15.49
CA SER A 4 -12.39 12.30 15.34
C SER A 4 -11.81 12.21 13.93
N ASN A 5 -11.98 13.30 13.16
CA ASN A 5 -11.12 13.74 12.06
C ASN A 5 -11.07 12.88 10.77
N TRP A 6 -12.15 12.89 9.98
CA TRP A 6 -12.07 12.67 8.53
C TRP A 6 -11.98 13.97 7.72
N SER A 7 -11.48 15.04 8.36
CA SER A 7 -11.41 16.38 7.78
C SER A 7 -10.65 16.42 6.45
N ALA A 8 -9.60 15.61 6.29
CA ALA A 8 -8.82 15.57 5.06
C ALA A 8 -9.61 15.04 3.86
N PHE A 9 -10.41 13.97 4.04
CA PHE A 9 -11.21 13.41 2.94
C PHE A 9 -12.28 14.40 2.47
N VAL A 10 -12.89 15.14 3.39
CA VAL A 10 -13.89 16.16 3.05
C VAL A 10 -13.22 17.41 2.48
N LYS A 11 -12.17 17.91 3.13
CA LYS A 11 -11.46 19.15 2.74
C LYS A 11 -10.85 19.06 1.34
N TYR A 12 -10.37 17.89 0.95
CA TYR A 12 -9.69 17.68 -0.33
C TYR A 12 -10.48 16.76 -1.27
N GLU A 13 -11.73 16.45 -0.95
CA GLU A 13 -12.61 15.61 -1.77
C GLU A 13 -11.99 14.25 -2.16
N LEU A 14 -11.25 13.64 -1.23
CA LEU A 14 -10.56 12.37 -1.48
C LEU A 14 -11.55 11.20 -1.41
N LEU A 15 -11.35 10.22 -2.29
CA LEU A 15 -12.08 8.93 -2.24
C LEU A 15 -11.33 7.89 -1.39
N THR A 16 -10.01 7.78 -1.62
CA THR A 16 -9.14 6.78 -1.00
C THR A 16 -7.76 7.38 -0.75
N ILE A 17 -7.12 7.03 0.36
CA ILE A 17 -5.69 7.27 0.59
C ILE A 17 -4.94 5.95 0.35
N ILE A 18 -3.92 6.00 -0.51
CA ILE A 18 -2.96 4.90 -0.69
C ILE A 18 -1.65 5.33 -0.05
N ARG A 19 -1.13 4.53 0.89
CA ARG A 19 0.09 4.84 1.66
C ARG A 19 0.99 3.63 1.86
N ALA A 20 2.27 3.85 2.13
CA ALA A 20 3.26 2.78 2.37
C ALA A 20 3.73 2.74 3.84
N HIS A 21 4.97 2.32 4.13
CA HIS A 21 5.68 2.40 5.44
C HIS A 21 5.54 1.21 6.40
N GLN A 22 4.35 0.68 6.66
CA GLN A 22 4.21 -0.49 7.56
C GLN A 22 4.41 -1.80 6.79
N LEU A 23 5.17 -2.73 7.37
CA LEU A 23 5.32 -4.10 6.88
C LEU A 23 3.97 -4.84 6.94
N LEU A 24 3.60 -5.53 5.85
CA LEU A 24 2.32 -6.25 5.70
C LEU A 24 2.60 -7.63 5.10
N SER A 25 1.99 -8.69 5.65
CA SER A 25 2.24 -10.07 5.20
C SER A 25 2.00 -10.26 3.70
N ASP A 26 0.88 -9.76 3.19
CA ASP A 26 0.46 -9.98 1.80
C ASP A 26 0.90 -8.83 0.89
N GLY A 27 1.69 -7.89 1.43
CA GLY A 27 2.11 -6.66 0.78
C GLY A 27 1.04 -5.57 0.73
N TYR A 28 -0.21 -5.83 1.09
CA TYR A 28 -1.25 -4.80 1.16
C TYR A 28 -2.31 -5.09 2.22
N ARG A 29 -3.01 -4.04 2.66
CA ARG A 29 -4.16 -4.15 3.56
C ARG A 29 -5.01 -2.87 3.51
N PHE A 30 -6.33 -3.03 3.41
CA PHE A 30 -7.23 -1.95 3.78
C PHE A 30 -7.29 -1.85 5.30
N VAL A 31 -6.73 -0.77 5.87
CA VAL A 31 -6.76 -0.52 7.31
C VAL A 31 -8.11 0.07 7.76
N ASN A 32 -8.86 0.57 6.79
CA ASN A 32 -10.29 0.85 6.84
C ASN A 32 -10.81 0.91 5.39
N PRO A 33 -12.13 1.08 5.15
CA PRO A 33 -12.69 1.06 3.79
C PRO A 33 -12.15 2.11 2.81
N ARG A 34 -11.43 3.14 3.27
CA ARG A 34 -10.90 4.25 2.44
C ARG A 34 -9.39 4.44 2.53
N ILE A 35 -8.67 3.61 3.28
CA ILE A 35 -7.21 3.70 3.41
C ILE A 35 -6.59 2.35 3.07
N LEU A 36 -5.90 2.31 1.94
CA LEU A 36 -5.09 1.20 1.49
C LEU A 36 -3.64 1.41 1.92
N SER A 37 -3.11 0.47 2.69
CA SER A 37 -1.68 0.38 2.95
C SER A 37 -1.04 -0.62 1.98
N ILE A 38 0.12 -0.27 1.43
CA ILE A 38 0.94 -1.11 0.56
C ILE A 38 2.37 -1.24 1.10
N PHE A 39 3.02 -2.34 0.78
CA PHE A 39 4.42 -2.61 1.06
C PHE A 39 4.99 -3.34 -0.15
N SER A 40 6.00 -2.77 -0.79
CA SER A 40 6.44 -3.19 -2.13
C SER A 40 7.80 -3.91 -2.14
N ALA A 41 8.35 -4.24 -0.97
CA ALA A 41 9.58 -5.01 -0.84
C ALA A 41 9.25 -6.43 -0.36
N PRO A 42 9.07 -7.41 -1.27
CA PRO A 42 8.99 -8.80 -0.90
C PRO A 42 10.22 -9.23 -0.09
N LYS A 43 10.00 -10.18 0.80
CA LYS A 43 11.02 -10.73 1.69
C LYS A 43 11.85 -9.65 2.37
N TYR A 44 11.20 -8.73 3.08
CA TYR A 44 11.84 -7.51 3.57
C TYR A 44 13.10 -7.82 4.39
N MET A 45 14.19 -7.09 4.10
CA MET A 45 15.52 -7.30 4.70
C MET A 45 16.07 -8.73 4.56
N ASN A 46 15.58 -9.53 3.61
CA ASN A 46 15.80 -10.97 3.52
C ASN A 46 15.43 -11.76 4.80
N ARG A 47 14.64 -11.16 5.72
CA ARG A 47 14.31 -11.73 7.03
C ARG A 47 12.83 -12.05 7.19
N PHE A 48 11.96 -11.20 6.66
CA PHE A 48 10.52 -11.38 6.76
C PHE A 48 10.02 -12.19 5.56
N GLU A 49 8.99 -13.02 5.74
CA GLU A 49 8.39 -13.82 4.67
C GLU A 49 7.19 -13.12 4.04
N ASN A 50 7.23 -11.79 3.96
CA ASN A 50 6.13 -11.00 3.39
C ASN A 50 6.19 -10.99 1.85
N ASN A 51 5.02 -10.92 1.24
CA ASN A 51 4.87 -10.51 -0.15
C ASN A 51 5.05 -8.99 -0.26
N GLY A 52 5.36 -8.53 -1.47
CA GLY A 52 5.16 -7.16 -1.90
C GLY A 52 3.77 -6.97 -2.47
N ALA A 53 3.39 -5.72 -2.74
CA ALA A 53 2.24 -5.41 -3.57
C ALA A 53 2.48 -4.18 -4.44
N VAL A 54 1.81 -4.16 -5.58
CA VAL A 54 1.78 -3.04 -6.52
C VAL A 54 0.33 -2.63 -6.74
N VAL A 55 0.10 -1.33 -6.94
CA VAL A 55 -1.21 -0.81 -7.35
C VAL A 55 -1.08 -0.21 -8.75
N ALA A 56 -1.71 -0.84 -9.72
CA ALA A 56 -1.84 -0.30 -11.07
C ALA A 56 -3.08 0.60 -11.12
N MET A 57 -2.90 1.85 -11.53
CA MET A 57 -3.98 2.84 -11.65
C MET A 57 -4.26 3.12 -13.12
N SER A 58 -5.52 3.00 -13.53
CA SER A 58 -5.99 3.37 -14.86
C SER A 58 -7.13 4.37 -14.77
N LYS A 59 -7.13 5.36 -15.67
CA LYS A 59 -8.22 6.33 -15.75
C LYS A 59 -9.44 5.67 -16.40
N THR A 60 -10.59 5.70 -15.72
CA THR A 60 -11.83 5.12 -16.27
C THR A 60 -12.74 6.18 -16.89
N ASN A 61 -12.83 7.36 -16.27
CA ASN A 61 -13.52 8.53 -16.81
C ASN A 61 -12.82 9.82 -16.34
N ARG A 62 -13.45 10.99 -16.55
CA ARG A 62 -12.80 12.28 -16.23
C ARG A 62 -12.32 12.37 -14.78
N ASP A 63 -13.08 11.82 -13.84
CA ASP A 63 -12.93 12.07 -12.40
C ASP A 63 -12.68 10.78 -11.57
N ARG A 64 -12.52 9.63 -12.23
CA ARG A 64 -12.31 8.35 -11.55
C ARG A 64 -11.17 7.54 -12.13
N PHE A 65 -10.50 6.83 -11.23
CA PHE A 65 -9.49 5.85 -11.53
C PHE A 65 -9.93 4.48 -11.02
N LEU A 66 -9.58 3.43 -11.75
CA LEU A 66 -9.62 2.05 -11.29
C LEU A 66 -8.24 1.69 -10.76
N GLY A 67 -8.20 1.20 -9.52
CA GLY A 67 -7.00 0.62 -8.93
C GLY A 67 -7.09 -0.90 -8.95
N VAL A 68 -6.08 -1.56 -9.52
CA VAL A 68 -5.88 -3.01 -9.43
C VAL A 68 -4.71 -3.26 -8.51
N ILE A 69 -4.93 -4.05 -7.46
CA ILE A 69 -3.88 -4.44 -6.51
C ILE A 69 -3.37 -5.81 -6.91
N THR A 70 -2.05 -5.96 -7.00
CA THR A 70 -1.39 -7.22 -7.31
C THR A 70 -0.39 -7.53 -6.21
N SER A 71 -0.55 -8.67 -5.54
CA SER A 71 0.45 -9.21 -4.61
C SER A 71 1.62 -9.79 -5.42
N VAL A 72 2.83 -9.61 -4.91
CA VAL A 72 4.09 -10.01 -5.56
C VAL A 72 4.86 -10.87 -4.58
N GLU A 73 5.04 -12.13 -4.91
CA GLU A 73 5.84 -13.04 -4.10
C GLU A 73 7.33 -12.70 -4.14
N PRO A 74 8.12 -13.11 -3.14
CA PRO A 74 9.56 -13.01 -3.18
C PRO A 74 10.17 -13.62 -4.45
N ALA A 75 10.89 -12.82 -5.22
CA ALA A 75 11.79 -13.33 -6.25
C ALA A 75 13.03 -13.94 -5.59
N ASN A 76 13.73 -14.84 -6.29
CA ASN A 76 15.05 -15.35 -5.89
C ASN A 76 16.15 -14.29 -6.07
N ILE A 77 15.98 -13.12 -5.44
CA ILE A 77 16.91 -11.99 -5.50
C ILE A 77 17.24 -11.60 -4.06
N ASN A 78 18.49 -11.80 -3.68
CA ASN A 78 19.02 -11.26 -2.41
C ASN A 78 19.39 -9.79 -2.63
N TYR A 79 18.88 -8.90 -1.78
CA TYR A 79 19.25 -7.49 -1.78
C TYR A 79 19.70 -7.04 -0.40
N VAL A 80 20.62 -6.08 -0.35
CA VAL A 80 21.08 -5.46 0.90
C VAL A 80 20.41 -4.10 1.02
N ILE A 81 19.94 -3.75 2.21
CA ILE A 81 19.39 -2.42 2.46
C ILE A 81 20.54 -1.51 2.91
N PRO A 82 20.95 -0.51 2.11
CA PRO A 82 22.22 0.19 2.32
C PRO A 82 22.36 0.99 3.62
N PHE A 83 21.26 1.20 4.35
CA PHE A 83 21.17 2.08 5.51
C PHE A 83 20.63 1.38 6.77
N MET A 84 20.53 0.04 6.75
CA MET A 84 20.26 -0.75 7.95
C MET A 84 21.45 -1.68 8.18
N GLU A 85 22.44 -1.14 8.90
CA GLU A 85 23.54 -1.89 9.52
C GLU A 85 23.13 -2.33 10.93
#